data_AF-A0A074W9Q7-F1
#
_entry.id   AF-A0A074W9Q7-F1
#
_cell.length_a   1.000
_cell.length_b   1.000
_cell.length_c   1.000
_cell.angle_alpha   90.00
_cell.angle_beta   90.00
_cell.angle_gamma   90.00
#
_symmetry.space_group_name_H-M   'P 1'
#
loop_
_entity.id
_entity.type
_entity.pdbx_description
1 polymer ?
#
loop_
_entity_poly.entity_id
_entity_poly.type
_entity_poly.pdbx_seq_one_letter_code
_entity_poly.pdbx_strand_id
1 'polypeptide(L)'
;RLLKFYSSSRYSDVTVKLGDLLLPAHRIILAQNSVYFKRAFLGRFPVASSSIIDLGEDDEPDMVRAMIKFMYGGRYIDYSRLPGGNIVEAMVDMFVLADKYDVESLRVSVCNHFTRAMDIAFSNVGKNLTYQHCFITSIIPRICGPSALQLADKTLQQSILDLCKEHWTTLHRDPDFCTLYGTGQLFDGD
;
A
#
# COMPACT_ATOMS: atom_id res chain seq x y z
N ARG A 1 -15.88 -5.44 18.70
CA ARG A 1 -15.01 -4.71 17.74
C ARG A 1 -13.63 -4.52 18.38
N LEU A 2 -12.56 -4.97 17.72
CA LEU A 2 -11.19 -4.94 18.28
C LEU A 2 -10.57 -3.54 18.30
N LEU A 3 -11.06 -2.62 17.47
CA LEU A 3 -10.55 -1.25 17.33
C LEU A 3 -10.37 -0.47 18.64
N LYS A 4 -11.16 -0.75 19.68
CA LYS A 4 -11.00 -0.12 21.01
C LYS A 4 -9.69 -0.48 21.73
N PHE A 5 -9.01 -1.54 21.29
CA PHE A 5 -7.73 -2.01 21.82
C PHE A 5 -6.53 -1.54 20.99
N TYR A 6 -6.76 -0.88 19.85
CA TYR A 6 -5.68 -0.29 19.07
C TYR A 6 -4.95 0.77 19.90
N SER A 7 -3.61 0.69 19.95
CA SER A 7 -2.75 1.59 20.73
C SER A 7 -3.08 1.65 22.24
N SER A 8 -3.79 0.64 22.77
CA SER A 8 -4.14 0.57 24.19
C SER A 8 -3.17 -0.36 24.91
N SER A 9 -2.66 0.07 26.06
CA SER A 9 -1.88 -0.79 26.97
C SER A 9 -2.73 -1.88 27.63
N ARG A 10 -4.06 -1.82 27.50
CA ARG A 10 -4.95 -2.80 28.11
C ARG A 10 -4.85 -4.12 27.38
N TYR A 11 -4.31 -5.13 28.07
CA TYR A 11 -4.02 -6.49 27.56
C TYR A 11 -2.94 -6.56 26.47
N SER A 12 -2.20 -5.47 26.25
CA SER A 12 -1.06 -5.49 25.33
C SER A 12 0.05 -6.37 25.88
N ASP A 13 0.63 -7.21 25.03
CA ASP A 13 1.71 -8.15 25.32
C ASP A 13 2.95 -7.89 24.44
N VAL A 14 2.90 -6.83 23.62
CA VAL A 14 4.02 -6.36 22.80
C VAL A 14 3.89 -4.86 22.52
N THR A 15 5.03 -4.19 22.36
CA THR A 15 5.12 -2.83 21.81
C THR A 15 5.77 -2.90 20.44
N VAL A 16 5.08 -2.40 19.41
CA VAL A 16 5.67 -2.18 18.09
C VAL A 16 6.48 -0.90 18.16
N LYS A 17 7.76 -0.98 17.81
CA LYS A 17 8.69 0.16 17.76
C LYS A 17 9.09 0.43 16.31
N LEU A 18 9.12 1.71 15.92
CA LEU A 18 9.63 2.19 14.64
C LEU A 18 10.24 3.59 14.87
N GLY A 19 11.57 3.71 14.88
CA GLY A 19 12.24 4.91 15.37
C GLY A 19 11.71 5.33 16.76
N ASP A 20 11.15 6.54 16.82
CA ASP A 20 10.54 7.11 18.03
C ASP A 20 9.08 6.68 18.27
N LEU A 21 8.43 6.05 17.28
CA LEU A 21 7.07 5.53 17.44
C LEU A 21 7.09 4.30 18.36
N LEU A 22 6.34 4.38 19.46
CA LEU A 22 6.03 3.26 20.34
C LEU A 22 4.53 3.00 20.36
N LEU A 23 4.12 1.82 19.93
CA LEU A 23 2.71 1.46 19.79
C LEU A 23 2.40 0.16 20.58
N PRO A 24 1.71 0.26 21.74
CA PRO A 24 1.20 -0.91 22.44
C PRO A 24 0.25 -1.72 21.55
N ALA A 25 0.47 -3.03 21.48
CA ALA A 25 -0.25 -3.93 20.60
C ALA A 25 -0.42 -5.33 21.21
N HIS A 26 -1.09 -6.21 20.45
CA HIS A 26 -1.47 -7.55 20.87
C HIS A 26 -0.93 -8.57 19.86
N ARG A 27 -0.02 -9.44 20.29
CA ARG A 27 0.67 -10.43 19.44
C ARG A 27 -0.31 -11.27 18.65
N ILE A 28 -1.39 -11.72 19.28
CA ILE A 28 -2.41 -12.55 18.62
C ILE A 28 -3.11 -11.83 17.47
N ILE A 29 -3.40 -10.53 17.62
CA ILE A 29 -4.06 -9.73 16.57
C ILE A 29 -3.09 -9.51 15.41
N LEU A 30 -1.85 -9.16 15.72
CA LEU A 30 -0.80 -8.96 14.72
C LEU A 30 -0.50 -10.26 13.95
N ALA A 31 -0.28 -11.37 14.65
CA ALA A 31 0.00 -12.68 14.05
C ALA A 31 -1.15 -13.26 13.24
N GLN A 32 -2.40 -12.93 13.59
CA GLN A 32 -3.57 -13.34 12.81
C GLN A 32 -3.61 -12.63 11.45
N ASN A 33 -3.18 -11.37 11.39
CA ASN A 33 -3.30 -10.54 10.19
C ASN A 33 -2.02 -10.46 9.35
N SER A 34 -0.88 -10.88 9.90
CA SER A 34 0.43 -10.73 9.25
C SER A 34 1.28 -11.98 9.42
N VAL A 35 1.71 -12.55 8.30
CA VAL A 35 2.64 -13.68 8.31
C VAL A 35 4.00 -13.26 8.85
N TYR A 36 4.46 -12.03 8.58
CA TYR A 36 5.67 -11.47 9.17
C TYR A 36 5.59 -11.51 10.71
N PHE A 37 4.54 -10.94 11.31
CA PHE A 37 4.39 -10.91 12.76
C PHE A 37 4.22 -12.30 13.34
N LYS A 38 3.47 -13.19 12.67
CA LYS A 38 3.34 -14.59 13.07
C LYS A 38 4.70 -15.28 13.14
N ARG A 39 5.56 -15.10 12.14
CA ARG A 39 6.92 -15.66 12.11
C ARG A 39 7.80 -15.03 13.19
N ALA A 40 7.71 -13.72 13.40
CA ALA A 40 8.47 -13.02 14.43
C ALA A 40 8.15 -13.54 15.84
N PHE A 41 6.87 -13.75 16.16
CA PHE A 41 6.46 -14.18 17.51
C PHE A 41 6.59 -15.68 17.75
N LEU A 42 6.53 -16.52 16.71
CA LEU A 42 6.69 -17.98 16.83
C LEU A 42 8.11 -18.46 16.52
N GLY A 43 9.02 -17.55 16.17
CA GLY A 43 10.40 -17.86 15.86
C GLY A 43 11.19 -18.34 17.07
N ARG A 44 12.40 -18.85 16.83
CA ARG A 44 13.34 -19.26 17.89
C ARG A 44 14.31 -18.15 18.32
N PHE A 45 14.16 -16.96 17.74
CA PHE A 45 15.04 -15.82 17.98
C PHE A 45 14.58 -14.98 19.19
N PRO A 46 15.45 -14.18 19.81
CA PRO A 46 15.10 -13.36 20.98
C PRO A 46 13.89 -12.42 20.76
N VAL A 47 13.62 -12.02 19.51
CA VAL A 47 12.43 -11.22 19.16
C VAL A 47 11.12 -11.92 19.55
N ALA A 48 11.09 -13.26 19.56
CA ALA A 48 9.90 -14.02 19.90
C ALA A 48 9.52 -13.89 21.39
N SER A 49 10.50 -13.72 22.28
CA SER A 49 10.26 -13.54 23.72
C SER A 49 10.32 -12.07 24.17
N SER A 50 10.72 -11.15 23.28
CA SER A 50 10.83 -9.71 23.57
C SER A 50 9.46 -9.03 23.75
N SER A 51 9.36 -8.11 24.71
CA SER A 51 8.20 -7.22 24.86
C SER A 51 8.16 -6.11 23.81
N ILE A 52 9.24 -5.95 23.01
CA ILE A 52 9.37 -4.98 21.93
C ILE A 52 9.65 -5.72 20.63
N ILE A 53 8.89 -5.40 19.58
CA ILE A 53 9.22 -5.74 18.21
C ILE A 53 9.65 -4.48 17.48
N ASP A 54 10.94 -4.41 17.15
CA ASP A 54 11.55 -3.26 16.48
C ASP A 54 11.50 -3.46 14.96
N LEU A 55 10.87 -2.52 14.28
CA LEU A 55 10.72 -2.50 12.82
C LEU A 55 11.78 -1.65 12.12
N GLY A 56 12.71 -1.03 12.87
CA GLY A 56 13.73 -0.14 12.34
C GLY A 56 13.23 1.29 12.17
N GLU A 57 13.71 1.98 11.12
CA GLU A 57 13.46 3.41 10.88
C GLU A 57 13.11 3.73 9.42
N ASP A 58 13.09 2.73 8.54
CA ASP A 58 12.97 2.92 7.09
C ASP A 58 11.54 3.23 6.62
N ASP A 59 10.53 2.84 7.41
CA ASP A 59 9.13 3.01 7.04
C ASP A 59 8.53 4.31 7.61
N GLU A 60 7.51 4.84 6.92
CA GLU A 60 6.81 6.04 7.37
C GLU A 60 5.92 5.72 8.60
N PRO A 61 6.09 6.44 9.74
CA PRO A 61 5.37 6.11 10.97
C PRO A 61 3.84 6.16 10.90
N ASP A 62 3.24 7.08 10.14
CA ASP A 62 1.78 7.14 9.98
C ASP A 62 1.23 5.97 9.15
N MET A 63 1.97 5.49 8.14
CA MET A 63 1.62 4.30 7.35
C MET A 63 1.68 3.04 8.22
N VAL A 64 2.72 2.90 9.05
CA VAL A 64 2.79 1.79 10.02
C VAL A 64 1.63 1.86 11.02
N ARG A 65 1.32 3.05 11.56
CA ARG A 65 0.14 3.24 12.43
C ARG A 65 -1.15 2.83 11.73
N ALA A 66 -1.34 3.24 10.48
CA ALA A 66 -2.52 2.92 9.69
C ALA A 66 -2.64 1.41 9.37
N MET A 67 -1.55 0.77 8.99
CA MET A 67 -1.48 -0.68 8.76
C MET A 67 -1.84 -1.44 10.04
N ILE A 68 -1.21 -1.11 11.18
CA ILE A 68 -1.53 -1.77 12.45
C ILE A 68 -2.99 -1.49 12.84
N LYS A 69 -3.49 -0.26 12.69
CA LYS A 69 -4.90 0.08 12.96
C LYS A 69 -5.87 -0.74 12.11
N PHE A 70 -5.53 -1.02 10.86
CA PHE A 70 -6.32 -1.89 9.98
C PHE A 70 -6.47 -3.30 10.55
N MET A 71 -5.41 -3.88 11.13
CA MET A 71 -5.47 -5.21 11.78
C MET A 71 -6.46 -5.28 12.96
N TYR A 72 -6.81 -4.14 13.56
CA TYR A 72 -7.85 -4.03 14.61
C TYR A 72 -9.26 -3.75 14.06
N GLY A 73 -9.44 -3.77 12.73
CA GLY A 73 -10.70 -3.45 12.05
C GLY A 73 -10.95 -1.95 11.89
N GLY A 74 -9.89 -1.14 11.87
CA GLY A 74 -9.92 0.26 11.45
C GLY A 74 -9.77 0.42 9.93
N ARG A 75 -9.86 1.66 9.45
CA ARG A 75 -9.51 2.01 8.07
C ARG A 75 -8.01 2.28 7.98
N TYR A 76 -7.39 1.88 6.87
CA TYR A 76 -6.00 2.19 6.56
C TYR A 76 -5.82 3.56 5.88
N ILE A 77 -6.87 4.10 5.27
CA ILE A 77 -6.89 5.48 4.76
C ILE A 77 -7.80 6.33 5.66
N ASP A 78 -7.27 7.49 6.05
CA ASP A 78 -8.05 8.59 6.59
C ASP A 78 -8.03 9.76 5.60
N TYR A 79 -9.05 9.82 4.75
CA TYR A 79 -9.22 10.86 3.72
C TYR A 79 -9.18 12.29 4.30
N SER A 80 -9.47 12.46 5.59
CA SER A 80 -9.42 13.77 6.26
C SER A 80 -8.00 14.22 6.64
N ARG A 81 -7.05 13.27 6.70
CA ARG A 81 -5.65 13.49 7.05
C ARG A 81 -4.72 13.53 5.85
N LEU A 82 -5.29 13.56 4.64
CA LEU A 82 -4.56 13.74 3.38
C LEU A 82 -4.77 15.17 2.83
N PRO A 83 -4.30 16.24 3.50
CA PRO A 83 -4.35 17.58 2.91
C PRO A 83 -3.35 17.66 1.75
N GLY A 84 -3.86 17.67 0.52
CA GLY A 84 -3.06 17.90 -0.70
C GLY A 84 -2.23 16.71 -1.20
N GLY A 85 -2.30 15.53 -0.56
CA GLY A 85 -1.60 14.32 -0.99
C GLY A 85 -2.36 13.54 -2.07
N ASN A 86 -1.65 13.01 -3.06
CA ASN A 86 -2.21 12.13 -4.08
C ASN A 86 -2.65 10.81 -3.43
N ILE A 87 -3.96 10.58 -3.36
CA ILE A 87 -4.50 9.40 -2.68
C ILE A 87 -4.10 8.08 -3.36
N VAL A 88 -3.86 8.11 -4.66
CA VAL A 88 -3.42 6.93 -5.42
C VAL A 88 -1.99 6.58 -5.00
N GLU A 89 -1.10 7.58 -4.82
CA GLU A 89 0.26 7.35 -4.31
C GLU A 89 0.24 6.74 -2.91
N ALA A 90 -0.60 7.27 -2.01
CA ALA A 90 -0.76 6.71 -0.67
C ALA A 90 -1.28 5.26 -0.68
N MET A 91 -2.14 4.89 -1.65
CA MET A 91 -2.56 3.51 -1.84
C MET A 91 -1.39 2.62 -2.27
N VAL A 92 -0.56 3.06 -3.21
CA VAL A 92 0.63 2.31 -3.65
C VAL A 92 1.61 2.11 -2.50
N ASP A 93 1.89 3.16 -1.73
CA ASP A 93 2.78 3.10 -0.56
C ASP A 93 2.24 2.13 0.51
N MET A 94 0.93 2.16 0.76
CA MET A 94 0.30 1.21 1.69
C MET A 94 0.36 -0.22 1.17
N PHE A 95 0.25 -0.44 -0.15
CA PHE A 95 0.40 -1.77 -0.75
C PHE A 95 1.82 -2.29 -0.54
N VAL A 96 2.84 -1.47 -0.80
CA VAL A 96 4.27 -1.81 -0.56
C VAL A 96 4.47 -2.21 0.90
N LEU A 97 3.94 -1.42 1.84
CA LEU A 97 4.06 -1.70 3.27
C LEU A 97 3.35 -3.01 3.65
N ALA A 98 2.14 -3.23 3.13
CA ALA A 98 1.38 -4.46 3.36
C ALA A 98 2.05 -5.70 2.73
N ASP A 99 2.78 -5.54 1.61
CA ASP A 99 3.60 -6.58 1.02
C ASP A 99 4.81 -6.91 1.91
N LYS A 100 5.55 -5.88 2.36
CA LYS A 100 6.70 -6.00 3.26
C LYS A 100 6.36 -6.75 4.57
N TYR A 101 5.25 -6.38 5.20
CA TYR A 101 4.80 -6.98 6.47
C TYR A 101 3.83 -8.16 6.27
N ASP A 102 3.67 -8.61 5.03
CA ASP A 102 2.84 -9.73 4.63
C ASP A 102 1.41 -9.72 5.24
N VAL A 103 0.69 -8.63 4.99
CA VAL A 103 -0.68 -8.36 5.43
C VAL A 103 -1.63 -8.51 4.24
N GLU A 104 -1.94 -9.76 3.88
CA GLU A 104 -2.73 -10.10 2.69
C GLU A 104 -4.09 -9.37 2.62
N SER A 105 -4.83 -9.33 3.73
CA SER A 105 -6.16 -8.68 3.76
C SER A 105 -6.09 -7.18 3.49
N LEU A 106 -4.97 -6.53 3.85
CA LEU A 106 -4.73 -5.13 3.54
C LEU A 106 -4.33 -4.96 2.06
N ARG A 107 -3.45 -5.82 1.51
CA ARG A 107 -3.13 -5.82 0.07
C ARG A 107 -4.39 -5.91 -0.79
N VAL A 108 -5.29 -6.85 -0.47
CA VAL A 108 -6.58 -7.02 -1.16
C VAL A 108 -7.45 -5.75 -1.03
N SER A 109 -7.56 -5.19 0.17
CA SER A 109 -8.38 -3.98 0.38
C SER A 109 -7.80 -2.75 -0.33
N VAL A 110 -6.48 -2.64 -0.42
CA VAL A 110 -5.79 -1.58 -1.15
C VAL A 110 -6.02 -1.73 -2.65
N CYS A 111 -5.76 -2.92 -3.19
CA CYS A 111 -5.94 -3.23 -4.61
C CYS A 111 -7.36 -2.91 -5.08
N ASN A 112 -8.39 -3.32 -4.33
CA ASN A 112 -9.79 -3.03 -4.67
C ASN A 112 -10.10 -1.52 -4.74
N HIS A 113 -9.62 -0.73 -3.77
CA HIS A 113 -9.85 0.71 -3.77
C HIS A 113 -9.05 1.41 -4.87
N PHE A 114 -7.80 0.97 -5.09
CA PHE A 114 -6.93 1.45 -6.14
C PHE A 114 -7.54 1.24 -7.52
N THR A 115 -7.97 0.02 -7.85
CA THR A 115 -8.56 -0.33 -9.14
C THR A 115 -9.79 0.52 -9.42
N ARG A 116 -10.66 0.74 -8.42
CA ARG A 116 -11.83 1.61 -8.57
C ARG A 116 -11.44 3.07 -8.81
N ALA A 117 -10.43 3.59 -8.12
CA ALA A 117 -9.97 4.96 -8.31
C ALA A 117 -9.35 5.17 -9.70
N MET A 118 -8.54 4.20 -10.16
CA MET A 118 -7.89 4.23 -11.46
C MET A 118 -8.87 4.05 -12.62
N ASP A 119 -9.88 3.18 -12.49
CA ASP A 119 -10.95 3.03 -13.48
C ASP A 119 -11.69 4.36 -13.75
N ILE A 120 -12.01 5.08 -12.67
CA ILE A 120 -12.59 6.42 -12.74
C ILE A 120 -11.61 7.39 -13.41
N ALA A 121 -10.32 7.36 -13.03
CA ALA A 121 -9.31 8.24 -13.61
C ALA A 121 -9.13 8.00 -15.12
N PHE A 122 -8.98 6.75 -15.54
CA PHE A 122 -8.82 6.35 -16.94
C PHE A 122 -10.03 6.71 -17.79
N SER A 123 -11.24 6.52 -17.26
CA SER A 123 -12.49 6.94 -17.91
C SER A 123 -12.60 8.45 -18.16
N ASN A 124 -11.81 9.26 -17.46
CA ASN A 124 -11.85 10.72 -17.50
C ASN A 124 -10.65 11.37 -18.22
N VAL A 125 -9.69 10.58 -18.69
CA VAL A 125 -8.58 11.06 -19.51
C VAL A 125 -9.12 11.84 -20.73
N GLY A 126 -8.57 13.05 -20.96
CA GLY A 126 -8.95 13.92 -22.08
C GLY A 126 -10.21 14.77 -21.89
N LYS A 127 -10.91 14.69 -20.74
CA LYS A 127 -12.17 15.44 -20.48
C LYS A 127 -12.00 16.81 -19.79
N ASN A 128 -10.81 17.43 -19.85
CA ASN A 128 -10.52 18.77 -19.28
C ASN A 128 -10.92 18.95 -17.80
N LEU A 129 -10.76 17.89 -16.99
CA LEU A 129 -10.85 18.00 -15.53
C LEU A 129 -9.44 18.21 -14.98
N THR A 130 -9.24 19.35 -14.32
CA THR A 130 -7.98 20.01 -13.94
C THR A 130 -7.09 19.27 -12.92
N TYR A 131 -7.22 17.95 -12.78
CA TYR A 131 -6.38 17.13 -11.91
C TYR A 131 -5.71 15.99 -12.69
N GLN A 132 -4.54 16.34 -13.22
CA GLN A 132 -3.30 15.55 -13.30
C GLN A 132 -3.33 14.22 -14.07
N HIS A 133 -2.71 14.23 -15.26
CA HIS A 133 -2.03 13.08 -15.90
C HIS A 133 -0.85 12.53 -15.05
N CYS A 134 -0.73 12.92 -13.77
CA CYS A 134 0.31 12.44 -12.87
C CYS A 134 0.26 10.92 -12.73
N PHE A 135 -0.92 10.29 -12.74
CA PHE A 135 -0.99 8.83 -12.59
C PHE A 135 -0.42 8.07 -13.81
N ILE A 136 -0.56 8.61 -15.02
CA ILE A 136 0.05 8.01 -16.23
C ILE A 136 1.57 8.13 -16.14
N THR A 137 2.05 9.29 -15.70
CA THR A 137 3.48 9.61 -15.68
C THR A 137 4.24 9.13 -14.44
N SER A 138 3.56 8.94 -13.31
CA SER A 138 4.16 8.54 -12.04
C SER A 138 3.72 7.16 -11.54
N ILE A 139 2.44 6.81 -11.64
CA ILE A 139 1.91 5.56 -11.04
C ILE A 139 2.17 4.35 -11.91
N ILE A 140 1.86 4.43 -13.22
CA ILE A 140 2.04 3.28 -14.12
C ILE A 140 3.53 2.86 -14.20
N PRO A 141 4.50 3.77 -14.46
CA PRO A 141 5.92 3.39 -14.49
C PRO A 141 6.43 2.87 -13.16
N ARG A 142 5.93 3.40 -12.04
CA ARG A 142 6.33 2.97 -10.70
C ARG A 142 5.94 1.52 -10.40
N ILE A 143 4.85 1.02 -11.00
CA ILE A 143 4.34 -0.33 -10.73
C ILE A 143 4.69 -1.30 -11.84
N CYS A 144 4.74 -0.83 -13.09
CA CYS A 144 4.87 -1.68 -14.27
C CYS A 144 6.09 -1.37 -15.13
N GLY A 145 6.78 -0.25 -14.92
CA GLY A 145 7.91 0.18 -15.75
C GLY A 145 9.24 -0.51 -15.42
N PRO A 146 10.33 -0.17 -16.12
CA PRO A 146 11.64 -0.82 -15.97
C PRO A 146 12.29 -0.68 -14.58
N SER A 147 11.86 0.33 -13.80
CA SER A 147 12.29 0.54 -12.42
C SER A 147 11.15 0.31 -11.44
N ALA A 148 10.23 -0.59 -11.78
CA ALA A 148 9.07 -0.91 -10.97
C ALA A 148 9.45 -1.40 -9.57
N LEU A 149 8.52 -1.18 -8.64
CA LEU A 149 8.58 -1.68 -7.29
C LEU A 149 8.78 -3.20 -7.28
N GLN A 150 9.75 -3.67 -6.50
CA GLN A 150 10.03 -5.08 -6.30
C GLN A 150 9.05 -5.69 -5.30
N LEU A 151 7.81 -5.87 -5.73
CA LEU A 151 6.73 -6.48 -4.95
C LEU A 151 6.74 -8.00 -5.09
N ALA A 152 6.54 -8.69 -3.97
CA ALA A 152 6.29 -10.13 -3.95
C ALA A 152 4.88 -10.42 -4.50
N ASP A 153 3.88 -9.64 -4.10
CA ASP A 153 2.52 -9.70 -4.62
C ASP A 153 2.37 -8.86 -5.91
N LYS A 154 2.03 -9.52 -7.02
CA LYS A 154 1.87 -8.90 -8.34
C LYS A 154 0.43 -8.43 -8.66
N THR A 155 -0.51 -8.55 -7.72
CA THR A 155 -1.92 -8.21 -7.97
C THR A 155 -2.13 -6.74 -8.37
N LEU A 156 -1.36 -5.82 -7.80
CA LEU A 156 -1.43 -4.40 -8.15
C LEU A 156 -0.95 -4.15 -9.60
N GLN A 157 0.15 -4.80 -10.01
CA GLN A 157 0.67 -4.75 -11.37
C GLN A 157 -0.34 -5.30 -12.36
N GLN A 158 -0.90 -6.49 -12.08
CA GLN A 158 -1.91 -7.12 -12.92
C GLN A 158 -3.15 -6.22 -13.08
N SER A 159 -3.62 -5.60 -12.00
CA SER A 159 -4.78 -4.70 -12.02
C SER A 159 -4.56 -3.48 -12.93
N ILE A 160 -3.36 -2.90 -12.92
CA ILE A 160 -3.03 -1.79 -13.83
C ILE A 160 -2.99 -2.25 -15.27
N LEU A 161 -2.37 -3.40 -15.56
CA LEU A 161 -2.30 -3.92 -16.91
C LEU A 161 -3.70 -4.19 -17.48
N ASP A 162 -4.60 -4.75 -16.67
CA ASP A 162 -5.96 -5.03 -17.09
C ASP A 162 -6.77 -3.75 -17.30
N LEU A 163 -6.67 -2.77 -16.40
CA LEU A 163 -7.26 -1.45 -16.61
C LEU A 163 -6.72 -0.75 -17.88
N CYS A 164 -5.43 -0.89 -18.19
CA CYS A 164 -4.86 -0.32 -19.40
C CYS A 164 -5.44 -0.97 -20.67
N LYS A 165 -5.69 -2.28 -20.64
CA LYS A 165 -6.36 -2.99 -21.75
C LYS A 165 -7.81 -2.53 -21.90
N GLU A 166 -8.55 -2.46 -20.79
CA GLU A 166 -9.95 -2.04 -20.77
C GLU A 166 -10.13 -0.60 -21.28
N HIS A 167 -9.23 0.31 -20.89
CA HIS A 167 -9.29 1.73 -21.23
C HIS A 167 -8.40 2.12 -22.40
N TRP A 168 -7.89 1.16 -23.17
CA TRP A 168 -6.96 1.41 -24.29
C TRP A 168 -7.46 2.50 -25.23
N THR A 169 -8.76 2.49 -25.56
CA THR A 169 -9.37 3.45 -26.50
C THR A 169 -9.28 4.91 -26.04
N THR A 170 -9.15 5.15 -24.74
CA THR A 170 -8.92 6.47 -24.17
C THR A 170 -7.43 6.74 -24.01
N LEU A 171 -6.67 5.77 -23.48
CA LEU A 171 -5.25 5.92 -23.15
C LEU A 171 -4.35 6.13 -24.39
N HIS A 172 -4.58 5.44 -25.50
CA HIS A 172 -3.75 5.60 -26.71
C HIS A 172 -3.87 6.98 -27.38
N ARG A 173 -4.80 7.82 -26.93
CA ARG A 173 -4.96 9.20 -27.40
C ARG A 173 -4.25 10.20 -26.50
N ASP A 174 -3.79 9.76 -25.35
CA ASP A 174 -3.08 10.58 -24.38
C ASP A 174 -1.62 10.78 -24.80
N PRO A 175 -1.14 12.03 -24.94
CA PRO A 175 0.22 12.29 -25.39
C PRO A 175 1.30 11.74 -24.44
N ASP A 176 1.08 11.83 -23.13
CA ASP A 176 2.05 11.37 -22.13
C ASP A 176 2.13 9.85 -22.12
N PHE A 177 0.97 9.17 -22.18
CA PHE A 177 0.91 7.71 -22.30
C PHE A 177 1.66 7.23 -23.55
N CYS A 178 1.38 7.82 -24.71
CA CYS A 178 2.04 7.45 -25.97
C CYS A 178 3.55 7.70 -25.95
N THR A 179 3.98 8.81 -25.34
CA THR A 179 5.40 9.15 -25.21
C THR A 179 6.12 8.14 -24.32
N LEU A 180 5.58 7.83 -23.14
CA LEU A 180 6.18 6.86 -22.20
C LEU A 180 6.13 5.43 -22.76
N TYR A 181 5.06 5.06 -23.45
CA TYR A 181 4.95 3.77 -24.11
C TYR A 181 5.99 3.63 -25.23
N GLY A 182 6.08 4.62 -26.12
CA GLY A 182 7.02 4.61 -27.25
C GLY A 182 8.50 4.68 -26.86
N THR A 183 8.80 5.22 -25.68
CA THR A 183 10.17 5.29 -25.12
C THR A 183 10.52 4.09 -24.22
N GLY A 184 9.61 3.14 -24.03
CA GLY A 184 9.82 1.97 -23.17
C GLY A 184 9.90 2.30 -21.67
N GLN A 185 9.37 3.45 -21.26
CA GLN A 185 9.38 3.90 -19.86
C GLN A 185 8.12 3.52 -19.09
N LEU A 186 7.05 3.13 -19.79
CA LEU A 186 5.75 2.87 -19.19
C LEU A 186 5.58 1.45 -18.66
N PHE A 187 6.07 0.47 -19.42
CA PHE A 187 6.04 -0.95 -19.09
C PHE A 187 7.44 -1.50 -19.24
N ASP A 188 7.83 -2.42 -18.36
CA ASP A 188 9.05 -3.20 -18.53
C ASP A 188 8.94 -4.00 -19.83
N GLY A 189 10.03 -4.05 -20.60
CA GLY A 189 10.09 -4.81 -21.84
C GLY A 189 10.29 -6.28 -21.51
N ASP A 190 9.49 -7.16 -22.12
CA ASP A 190 9.73 -8.61 -22.10
C ASP A 190 11.09 -8.97 -22.76
#